data_AF-A0A6B3HZD8-F1
#
_entry.id   AF-A0A6B3HZD8-F1
#
_cell.length_a   1.000
_cell.length_b   1.000
_cell.length_c   1.000
_cell.angle_alpha   90.00
_cell.angle_beta   90.00
_cell.angle_gamma   90.00
#
_symmetry.space_group_name_H-M   'P 1'
#
loop_
_entity.id
_entity.type
_entity.pdbx_description
1 polymer ?
#
loop_
_entity_poly.entity_id
_entity_poly.type
_entity_poly.pdbx_seq_one_letter_code
_entity_poly.pdbx_strand_id
1 'polypeptide(L)'
;DAGLLAPAPAAGAAGVAEVLERLTRRVDLVQMAVRGGAHDALPPGLDTARQILVVHDFPHGFDDRAVTRLRYLADEGPAVGVHLLLVADREDAAAYGPLLDPLWRGLLRITPLPDGCLADPWVRHVWTFEPAGVPAGSQVREAVTAATARARHGRR
;
A
#
# COMPACT_ATOMS: atom_id res chain seq x y z
N ASP A 1 16.31 -17.61 -3.41
CA ASP A 1 16.11 -16.59 -2.36
C ASP A 1 16.34 -15.18 -2.88
N ALA A 2 15.35 -14.62 -3.56
CA ALA A 2 15.43 -13.25 -4.05
C ALA A 2 15.12 -12.31 -2.89
N GLY A 3 16.16 -11.77 -2.25
CA GLY A 3 16.10 -10.68 -1.27
C GLY A 3 15.59 -9.34 -1.83
N LEU A 4 14.58 -9.39 -2.71
CA LEU A 4 13.87 -8.23 -3.25
C LEU A 4 12.98 -7.57 -2.21
N LEU A 5 12.56 -8.33 -1.19
CA LEU A 5 11.70 -7.89 -0.09
C LEU A 5 12.54 -7.70 1.18
N ALA A 6 13.44 -6.71 1.18
CA ALA A 6 14.02 -6.19 2.41
C ALA A 6 13.84 -4.66 2.47
N PRO A 7 13.37 -4.10 3.59
CA PRO A 7 13.19 -4.76 4.89
C PRO A 7 11.98 -5.70 4.94
N ALA A 8 11.98 -6.60 5.94
CA ALA A 8 10.83 -7.43 6.25
C ALA A 8 9.58 -6.55 6.42
N PRO A 9 8.38 -7.08 6.13
CA PRO A 9 7.14 -6.36 6.40
C PRO A 9 7.13 -5.83 7.85
N ALA A 10 6.73 -4.58 8.02
CA ALA A 10 6.60 -4.02 9.35
C ALA A 10 5.55 -4.82 10.14
N ALA A 11 5.90 -5.22 11.35
CA ALA A 11 5.07 -6.06 12.20
C ALA A 11 4.96 -5.46 13.60
N GLY A 12 3.83 -5.73 14.25
CA GLY A 12 3.50 -5.20 15.57
C GLY A 12 3.27 -3.68 15.57
N ALA A 13 2.83 -3.16 16.73
CA ALA A 13 2.41 -1.76 16.86
C ALA A 13 3.50 -0.74 16.50
N ALA A 14 4.74 -0.98 16.94
CA ALA A 14 5.85 -0.07 16.65
C ALA A 14 6.18 0.01 15.15
N GLY A 15 6.25 -1.14 14.46
CA GLY A 15 6.55 -1.18 13.03
C GLY A 15 5.43 -0.55 12.19
N VAL A 16 4.17 -0.85 12.53
CA VAL A 16 3.00 -0.23 11.90
C VAL A 16 3.05 1.29 12.08
N ALA A 17 3.25 1.76 13.31
CA ALA A 17 3.32 3.20 13.61
C ALA A 17 4.44 3.90 12.83
N GLU A 18 5.63 3.30 12.75
CA GLU A 18 6.78 3.85 12.00
C GLU A 18 6.45 4.00 10.50
N VAL A 19 5.89 2.95 9.87
CA VAL A 19 5.54 2.99 8.45
C VAL A 19 4.48 4.06 8.18
N LEU A 20 3.42 4.09 8.98
CA LEU A 20 2.34 5.05 8.81
C LEU A 20 2.81 6.49 9.06
N GLU A 21 3.68 6.72 10.05
CA GLU A 21 4.25 8.05 10.29
C GLU A 21 5.12 8.51 9.11
N ARG A 22 6.00 7.64 8.61
CA ARG A 22 6.86 7.95 7.46
C ARG A 22 6.03 8.30 6.22
N LEU A 23 4.99 7.52 5.94
CA LEU A 23 4.09 7.78 4.81
C LEU A 23 3.27 9.06 5.00
N THR A 24 2.77 9.31 6.21
CA THR A 24 2.03 10.54 6.54
C THR A 24 2.91 11.76 6.27
N ARG A 25 4.14 11.76 6.81
CA ARG A 25 5.11 12.84 6.59
C ARG A 25 5.41 13.05 5.11
N ARG A 26 5.57 11.96 4.34
CA ARG A 26 5.75 12.05 2.88
C ARG A 26 4.54 12.71 2.21
N VAL A 27 3.32 12.29 2.55
CA VAL A 27 2.09 12.84 1.99
C VAL A 27 2.01 14.34 2.26
N ASP A 28 2.23 14.76 3.51
CA ASP A 28 2.20 16.17 3.91
C ASP A 28 3.19 17.00 3.09
N LEU A 29 4.44 16.56 3.00
CA LEU A 29 5.49 17.29 2.27
C LEU A 29 5.18 17.39 0.77
N VAL A 30 4.76 16.30 0.14
CA VAL A 30 4.44 16.31 -1.29
C VAL A 30 3.19 17.14 -1.56
N GLN A 31 2.17 17.07 -0.70
CA GLN A 31 0.99 17.92 -0.83
C GLN A 31 1.33 19.40 -0.69
N MET A 32 2.17 19.76 0.28
CA MET A 32 2.63 21.14 0.46
C MET A 32 3.38 21.63 -0.78
N ALA A 33 4.29 20.82 -1.33
CA ALA A 33 5.02 21.15 -2.55
C ALA A 33 4.10 21.31 -3.77
N VAL A 34 3.11 20.41 -3.93
CA VAL A 34 2.11 20.50 -5.01
C VAL A 34 1.27 21.77 -4.88
N ARG A 35 0.73 22.05 -3.68
CA ARG A 35 -0.11 23.23 -3.43
C ARG A 35 0.67 24.53 -3.56
N GLY A 36 1.95 24.54 -3.21
CA GLY A 36 2.84 25.70 -3.30
C GLY A 36 3.54 25.86 -4.66
N GLY A 37 3.36 24.92 -5.60
CA GLY A 37 4.09 24.92 -6.88
C GLY A 37 5.61 24.73 -6.76
N ALA A 38 6.08 24.21 -5.63
CA ALA A 38 7.50 24.16 -5.24
C ALA A 38 8.03 22.71 -5.24
N HIS A 39 7.89 22.01 -6.37
CA HIS A 39 8.32 20.62 -6.49
C HIS A 39 9.82 20.40 -6.30
N ASP A 40 10.62 21.41 -6.65
CA ASP A 40 12.06 21.48 -6.49
C ASP A 40 12.51 21.73 -5.04
N ALA A 41 11.61 22.18 -4.17
CA ALA A 41 11.86 22.41 -2.75
C ALA A 41 11.68 21.15 -1.87
N LEU A 42 11.37 19.99 -2.46
CA LEU A 42 11.26 18.75 -1.72
C LEU A 42 12.60 18.38 -1.07
N PRO A 43 12.60 17.82 0.17
CA PRO A 43 13.83 17.42 0.83
C PRO A 43 14.64 16.45 -0.04
N PRO A 44 15.98 16.62 -0.10
CA PRO A 44 16.84 15.71 -0.84
C PRO A 44 16.67 14.28 -0.29
N GLY A 45 16.52 13.30 -1.20
CA GLY A 45 16.31 11.90 -0.85
C GLY A 45 14.86 11.50 -0.53
N LEU A 46 13.89 12.43 -0.60
CA LEU A 46 12.47 12.06 -0.49
C LEU A 46 12.05 11.23 -1.72
N ASP A 47 11.51 10.03 -1.47
CA ASP A 47 11.02 9.17 -2.55
C ASP A 47 9.66 9.63 -3.09
N THR A 48 9.67 10.17 -4.31
CA THR A 48 8.48 10.64 -5.03
C THR A 48 7.81 9.57 -5.88
N ALA A 49 8.32 8.33 -5.87
CA ALA A 49 7.67 7.23 -6.56
C ALA A 49 6.24 7.02 -6.03
N ARG A 50 5.37 6.47 -6.90
CA ARG A 50 4.06 5.98 -6.46
C ARG A 50 4.27 4.75 -5.59
N GLN A 51 3.55 4.68 -4.48
CA GLN A 51 3.66 3.62 -3.49
C GLN A 51 2.28 3.02 -3.22
N ILE A 52 2.25 1.71 -3.01
CA ILE A 52 1.07 1.00 -2.53
C ILE A 52 1.39 0.53 -1.11
N LEU A 53 0.65 1.04 -0.13
CA LEU A 53 0.64 0.55 1.23
C LEU A 53 -0.26 -0.68 1.28
N VAL A 54 0.34 -1.84 1.51
CA VAL A 54 -0.39 -3.10 1.74
C VAL A 54 -0.46 -3.32 3.25
N VAL A 55 -1.68 -3.30 3.79
CA VAL A 55 -1.94 -3.66 5.19
C VAL A 55 -2.57 -5.04 5.17
N HIS A 56 -1.86 -5.98 5.79
CA HIS A 56 -2.33 -7.35 5.98
C HIS A 56 -2.77 -7.53 7.44
N ASP A 57 -3.87 -8.24 7.67
CA ASP A 57 -4.35 -8.61 9.01
C ASP A 57 -4.76 -7.42 9.90
N PHE A 58 -5.38 -6.38 9.30
CA PHE A 58 -6.00 -5.33 10.11
C PHE A 58 -7.23 -5.89 10.85
N PRO A 59 -7.40 -5.61 12.15
CA PRO A 59 -6.79 -4.51 12.92
C PRO A 59 -5.54 -4.86 13.74
N HIS A 60 -4.95 -6.04 13.59
CA HIS A 60 -3.85 -6.48 14.45
C HIS A 60 -2.64 -5.55 14.34
N GLY A 61 -2.11 -5.14 15.50
CA GLY A 61 -0.97 -4.22 15.57
C GLY A 61 -1.31 -2.74 15.32
N PHE A 62 -2.59 -2.36 15.26
CA PHE A 62 -3.01 -0.96 15.22
C PHE A 62 -3.40 -0.46 16.60
N ASP A 63 -2.96 0.75 16.94
CA ASP A 63 -3.51 1.56 18.02
C ASP A 63 -4.40 2.69 17.43
N ASP A 64 -5.11 3.43 18.27
CA ASP A 64 -6.02 4.51 17.83
C ASP A 64 -5.31 5.56 16.94
N ARG A 65 -4.02 5.82 17.22
CA ARG A 65 -3.22 6.77 16.47
C ARG A 65 -2.85 6.22 15.09
N ALA A 66 -2.48 4.96 15.00
CA ALA A 66 -2.23 4.25 13.74
C ALA A 66 -3.51 4.19 12.89
N VAL A 67 -4.67 3.92 13.49
CA VAL A 67 -5.96 3.95 12.79
C VAL A 67 -6.25 5.34 12.22
N THR A 68 -6.02 6.39 13.01
CA THR A 68 -6.21 7.77 12.54
C THR A 68 -5.30 8.10 11.36
N ARG A 69 -4.02 7.69 11.40
CA ARG A 69 -3.09 7.87 10.28
C ARG A 69 -3.47 7.05 9.05
N LEU A 70 -3.94 5.81 9.24
CA LEU A 70 -4.38 4.97 8.13
C LEU A 70 -5.55 5.62 7.39
N ARG A 71 -6.51 6.18 8.12
CA ARG A 71 -7.62 6.95 7.54
C ARG A 71 -7.14 8.17 6.77
N TYR A 72 -6.26 8.96 7.37
CA TYR A 72 -5.63 10.10 6.69
C TYR A 72 -4.95 9.69 5.38
N LEU A 73 -4.17 8.62 5.40
CA LEU A 73 -3.50 8.10 4.19
C LEU A 73 -4.48 7.58 3.14
N ALA A 74 -5.61 7.00 3.55
CA ALA A 74 -6.66 6.57 2.62
C ALA A 74 -7.31 7.76 1.90
N ASP A 75 -7.54 8.86 2.61
CA ASP A 75 -8.21 10.06 2.09
C ASP A 75 -7.25 10.95 1.27
N GLU A 76 -6.05 11.22 1.80
CA GLU A 76 -5.13 12.24 1.28
C GLU A 76 -3.98 11.65 0.44
N GLY A 77 -3.64 10.37 0.68
CA GLY A 77 -2.55 9.67 0.00
C GLY A 77 -2.71 9.58 -1.53
N PRO A 78 -3.89 9.21 -2.08
CA PRO A 78 -4.05 8.98 -3.51
C PRO A 78 -3.68 10.19 -4.38
N ALA A 79 -3.97 11.41 -3.90
CA ALA A 79 -3.65 12.65 -4.60
C ALA A 79 -2.14 12.85 -4.84
N VAL A 80 -1.29 12.20 -4.03
CA VAL A 80 0.18 12.29 -4.08
C VAL A 80 0.85 10.93 -4.23
N GLY A 81 0.12 9.97 -4.79
CA GLY A 81 0.63 8.68 -5.23
C GLY A 81 0.86 7.65 -4.13
N VAL A 82 0.18 7.76 -2.97
CA VAL A 82 0.13 6.70 -1.95
C VAL A 82 -1.25 6.04 -2.00
N HIS A 83 -1.31 4.78 -2.40
CA HIS A 83 -2.55 4.02 -2.49
C HIS A 83 -2.62 2.96 -1.40
N LEU A 84 -3.83 2.61 -0.95
CA LEU A 84 -4.05 1.64 0.12
C LEU A 84 -4.66 0.35 -0.45
N LEU A 85 -4.08 -0.79 -0.09
CA LEU A 85 -4.69 -2.11 -0.17
C LEU A 85 -4.80 -2.66 1.25
N LEU A 86 -6.02 -3.03 1.65
CA LEU A 86 -6.33 -3.47 3.00
C LEU A 86 -6.93 -4.86 2.96
N VAL A 87 -6.31 -5.79 3.69
CA VAL A 87 -6.86 -7.11 3.99
C VAL A 87 -7.30 -7.09 5.45
N ALA A 88 -8.61 -7.15 5.66
CA ALA A 88 -9.24 -6.99 6.96
C ALA A 88 -10.56 -7.74 7.03
N ASP A 89 -10.92 -8.20 8.22
CA ASP A 89 -12.31 -8.48 8.57
C ASP A 89 -12.91 -7.24 9.25
N ARG A 90 -14.13 -6.86 8.85
CA ARG A 90 -14.84 -5.73 9.46
C ARG A 90 -15.29 -6.06 10.89
N GLU A 91 -15.61 -7.32 11.18
CA GLU A 91 -16.04 -7.75 12.51
C GLU A 91 -14.90 -7.64 13.52
N ASP A 92 -13.68 -8.04 13.14
CA ASP A 92 -12.49 -7.93 13.99
C ASP A 92 -12.18 -6.48 14.37
N ALA A 93 -12.51 -5.53 13.49
CA ALA A 93 -12.30 -4.10 13.70
C ALA A 93 -13.46 -3.38 14.40
N ALA A 94 -14.48 -4.09 14.87
CA ALA A 94 -15.68 -3.49 15.47
C ALA A 94 -15.39 -2.64 16.72
N ALA A 95 -14.28 -2.92 17.43
CA ALA A 95 -13.86 -2.15 18.61
C ALA A 95 -13.60 -0.67 18.32
N TYR A 96 -13.19 -0.31 17.09
CA TYR A 96 -13.03 1.09 16.67
C TYR A 96 -14.37 1.77 16.32
N GLY A 97 -15.45 1.00 16.26
CA GLY A 97 -16.81 1.50 16.08
C GLY A 97 -16.99 2.37 14.81
N PRO A 98 -17.82 3.43 14.89
CA PRO A 98 -18.13 4.30 13.75
C PRO A 98 -16.93 5.04 13.17
N LEU A 99 -15.78 5.06 13.86
CA LEU A 99 -14.56 5.69 13.38
C LEU A 99 -14.14 5.12 12.02
N LEU A 100 -14.38 3.83 11.76
CA LEU A 100 -13.95 3.21 10.51
C LEU A 100 -15.00 3.31 9.39
N ASP A 101 -16.21 3.80 9.65
CA ASP A 101 -17.26 3.84 8.63
C ASP A 101 -16.89 4.62 7.37
N PRO A 102 -16.23 5.79 7.43
CA PRO A 102 -15.77 6.48 6.23
C PRO A 102 -14.74 5.66 5.44
N LEU A 103 -13.78 5.03 6.13
CA LEU A 103 -12.77 4.18 5.50
C LEU A 103 -13.44 3.01 4.76
N TRP A 104 -14.39 2.32 5.41
CA TRP A 104 -15.11 1.21 4.79
C TRP A 104 -15.96 1.60 3.59
N ARG A 105 -16.48 2.82 3.55
CA ARG A 105 -17.23 3.35 2.40
C ARG A 105 -16.33 3.82 1.27
N GLY A 106 -15.13 4.28 1.57
CA GLY A 106 -14.15 4.75 0.57
C GLY A 106 -13.39 3.63 -0.15
N LEU A 107 -13.37 2.43 0.41
CA LEU A 107 -12.64 1.29 -0.16
C LEU A 107 -13.50 0.50 -1.15
N LEU A 108 -12.93 0.20 -2.32
CA LEU A 108 -13.47 -0.81 -3.23
C LEU A 108 -13.30 -2.19 -2.59
N ARG A 109 -14.38 -2.97 -2.53
CA ARG A 109 -14.35 -4.34 -2.00
C ARG A 109 -14.06 -5.32 -3.12
N ILE A 110 -13.08 -6.17 -2.88
CA ILE A 110 -12.76 -7.31 -3.73
C ILE A 110 -13.07 -8.56 -2.91
N THR A 111 -14.08 -9.33 -3.33
CA THR A 111 -14.46 -10.57 -2.65
C THR A 111 -13.50 -11.69 -3.07
N PRO A 112 -12.80 -12.36 -2.13
CA PRO A 112 -12.03 -13.54 -2.47
C PRO A 112 -12.99 -14.67 -2.87
N LEU A 113 -12.80 -15.24 -4.05
CA LEU A 113 -13.47 -16.49 -4.43
C LEU A 113 -12.47 -17.66 -4.33
N PRO A 114 -12.95 -18.86 -3.97
CA PRO A 114 -12.10 -20.03 -3.73
C PRO A 114 -11.31 -20.49 -4.97
N ASP A 115 -11.74 -20.13 -6.19
CA ASP A 115 -11.23 -20.75 -7.42
C ASP A 115 -10.22 -19.88 -8.20
N GLY A 116 -9.56 -18.93 -7.53
CA GLY A 116 -8.62 -18.00 -8.20
C GLY A 116 -9.29 -17.04 -9.18
N CYS A 117 -10.62 -16.97 -9.16
CA CYS A 117 -11.38 -16.00 -9.94
C CYS A 117 -11.57 -14.70 -9.14
N LEU A 118 -11.40 -13.56 -9.83
CA LEU A 118 -11.82 -12.26 -9.33
C LEU A 118 -13.20 -12.01 -9.95
N ALA A 119 -14.26 -12.18 -9.17
CA ALA A 119 -15.59 -11.81 -9.63
C ALA A 119 -15.98 -10.45 -9.06
N ASP A 120 -16.42 -9.55 -9.94
CA ASP A 120 -17.12 -8.35 -9.54
C ASP A 120 -18.52 -8.75 -9.03
N PRO A 121 -18.84 -8.52 -7.75
CA PRO A 121 -20.13 -8.92 -7.18
C PRO A 121 -21.31 -8.12 -7.76
N TRP A 122 -21.08 -7.01 -8.47
CA TRP A 122 -22.14 -6.17 -9.03
C TRP A 122 -22.66 -6.62 -10.40
N VAL A 123 -21.87 -7.38 -11.18
CA VAL A 123 -22.24 -7.74 -12.56
C VAL A 123 -22.34 -9.25 -12.82
N ARG A 124 -22.06 -10.10 -11.81
CA ARG A 124 -22.08 -11.59 -11.91
C ARG A 124 -21.29 -12.16 -13.11
N HIS A 125 -20.36 -11.39 -13.67
CA HIS A 125 -19.44 -11.90 -14.67
C HIS A 125 -18.22 -12.47 -13.96
N VAL A 126 -18.04 -13.78 -14.10
CA VAL A 126 -16.86 -14.48 -13.59
C VAL A 126 -15.72 -14.21 -14.56
N TRP A 127 -14.71 -13.45 -14.13
CA TRP A 127 -13.49 -13.30 -14.89
C TRP A 127 -12.38 -14.12 -14.24
N THR A 128 -11.77 -15.01 -15.02
CA THR A 128 -10.53 -15.67 -14.63
C THR A 128 -9.38 -14.78 -15.07
N PHE A 129 -8.64 -14.23 -14.11
CA PHE A 129 -7.40 -13.54 -14.40
C PHE A 129 -6.25 -14.53 -14.29
N GLU A 130 -5.76 -14.99 -15.44
CA GLU A 130 -4.46 -15.68 -15.51
C GLU A 130 -3.39 -14.63 -15.81
N PRO A 131 -2.61 -14.18 -14.81
CA PRO A 131 -1.51 -13.27 -15.08
C PRO A 131 -0.54 -13.93 -16.06
N ALA A 132 -0.10 -13.17 -17.07
CA ALA A 132 0.92 -13.65 -17.99
C ALA A 132 2.18 -14.06 -17.21
N GLY A 133 2.44 -15.37 -17.18
CA GLY A 133 3.64 -15.92 -16.58
C GLY A 133 4.88 -15.51 -17.36
N VAL A 134 6.02 -15.43 -16.68
CA VAL A 134 7.32 -15.28 -17.36
C VAL A 134 7.57 -16.57 -18.17
N PRO A 135 7.83 -16.50 -19.49
CA PRO A 135 8.04 -17.69 -20.30
C PRO A 135 9.13 -18.60 -19.74
N ALA A 136 8.96 -19.92 -19.86
CA ALA A 136 9.97 -20.88 -19.44
C ALA A 136 11.32 -20.58 -20.14
N GLY A 137 12.42 -20.57 -19.38
CA GLY A 137 13.75 -20.23 -19.88
C GLY A 137 14.01 -18.72 -20.07
N SER A 138 13.04 -17.85 -19.78
CA SER A 138 13.24 -16.40 -19.85
C SER A 138 14.05 -15.86 -18.68
N GLN A 139 15.05 -15.04 -18.99
CA GLN A 139 15.87 -14.32 -18.01
C GLN A 139 15.19 -13.03 -17.49
N VAL A 140 13.95 -12.74 -17.90
CA VAL A 140 13.24 -11.51 -17.50
C VAL A 140 13.17 -11.36 -15.99
N ARG A 141 12.90 -12.45 -15.25
CA ARG A 141 12.86 -12.41 -13.78
C ARG A 141 14.21 -12.00 -13.18
N GLU A 142 15.30 -12.57 -13.68
CA GLU A 142 16.67 -12.26 -13.23
C GLU A 142 17.06 -10.83 -13.60
N ALA A 143 16.75 -10.39 -14.82
CA ALA A 143 17.03 -9.05 -15.30
C ALA A 143 16.28 -7.98 -14.49
N VAL A 144 14.98 -8.17 -14.25
CA VAL A 144 14.15 -7.27 -13.44
C VAL A 144 14.62 -7.26 -11.99
N THR A 145 14.96 -8.43 -11.43
CA THR A 145 15.50 -8.54 -10.07
C THR A 145 16.80 -7.75 -9.92
N ALA A 146 17.74 -7.94 -10.85
CA ALA A 146 19.02 -7.24 -10.85
C ALA A 146 18.87 -5.74 -11.09
N ALA A 147 17.97 -5.31 -11.98
CA ALA A 147 17.67 -3.91 -12.23
C ALA A 147 17.06 -3.23 -10.98
N THR A 148 16.13 -3.91 -10.31
CA THR A 148 15.49 -3.42 -9.08
C THR A 148 16.51 -3.29 -7.95
N ALA A 149 17.39 -4.28 -7.78
CA ALA A 149 18.47 -4.22 -6.80
C ALA A 149 19.41 -3.05 -7.07
N ARG A 150 19.88 -2.88 -8.32
CA ARG A 150 20.75 -1.75 -8.72
C ARG A 150 20.11 -0.38 -8.47
N ALA A 151 18.83 -0.22 -8.83
CA ALA A 151 18.09 1.02 -8.61
C ALA A 151 17.97 1.37 -7.12
N ARG A 152 17.92 0.38 -6.21
CA ARG A 152 17.94 0.61 -4.77
C ARG A 152 19.34 0.97 -4.25
N HIS A 153 20.39 0.32 -4.75
CA HIS A 153 21.76 0.58 -4.31
C HIS A 153 22.28 1.95 -4.75
N GLY A 154 21.92 2.44 -5.94
CA GLY A 154 22.27 3.80 -6.38
C GLY A 154 21.52 4.93 -5.67
N ARG A 155 20.61 4.60 -4.74
CA ARG A 155 19.82 5.56 -3.94
C ARG A 155 20.27 5.64 -2.47
N ARG A 156 21.26 4.84 -2.06
CA ARG A 156 21.94 4.96 -0.76
C ARG A 156 23.15 5.87 -0.90
#